data_AF-A0AAU2HDD2-F1
#
_entry.id   AF-A0AAU2HDD2-F1
#
_cell.length_a   1.000
_cell.length_b   1.000
_cell.length_c   1.000
_cell.angle_alpha   90.00
_cell.angle_beta   90.00
_cell.angle_gamma   90.00
#
_symmetry.space_group_name_H-M   'P 1'
#
loop_
_entity.id
_entity.type
_entity.pdbx_description
1 polymer ?
#
loop_
_entity_poly.entity_id
_entity_poly.type
_entity_poly.pdbx_seq_one_letter_code
_entity_poly.pdbx_strand_id
1 'polypeptide(L)'
;MYSPPSDPQAFAVLGGHRPALLAIHDTEADGTAYRTELSERLDQPVISTDPILRHQPELPDGWWPALEGALEKVTAATTDRVADRQAYIDRAVSTWIHRLDVCG
;
A
#
# COMPACT_ATOMS: atom_id res chain seq x y z
N MET A 1 -12.30 -20.85 -11.19
CA MET A 1 -11.23 -20.64 -12.20
C MET A 1 -10.53 -19.35 -11.82
N TYR A 2 -9.29 -19.41 -11.33
CA TYR A 2 -8.56 -18.28 -10.74
C TYR A 2 -7.16 -18.19 -11.35
N SER A 3 -6.83 -17.03 -11.93
CA SER A 3 -5.47 -16.55 -12.24
C SER A 3 -5.53 -15.20 -13.00
N PRO A 4 -4.47 -14.36 -12.99
CA PRO A 4 -3.56 -13.97 -11.89
C PRO A 4 -3.28 -12.43 -11.97
N PRO A 5 -2.04 -11.96 -11.75
CA PRO A 5 -1.51 -11.31 -10.54
C PRO A 5 -1.86 -9.81 -10.42
N SER A 6 -1.75 -9.26 -9.20
CA SER A 6 -1.40 -7.83 -9.09
C SER A 6 0.07 -7.70 -9.48
N ASP A 7 0.36 -7.56 -10.77
CA ASP A 7 1.72 -7.51 -11.29
C ASP A 7 2.53 -6.39 -10.60
N PRO A 8 3.57 -6.73 -9.81
CA PRO A 8 4.43 -5.72 -9.21
C PRO A 8 5.14 -4.85 -10.26
N GLN A 9 5.33 -5.33 -11.50
CA GLN A 9 5.90 -4.54 -12.59
C GLN A 9 4.97 -3.41 -13.04
N ALA A 10 3.65 -3.61 -12.97
CA ALA A 10 2.68 -2.58 -13.37
C ALA A 10 2.82 -1.31 -12.53
N PHE A 11 3.19 -1.42 -11.25
CA PHE A 11 3.35 -0.26 -10.37
C PHE A 11 4.63 0.54 -10.66
N ALA A 12 5.72 -0.16 -11.05
CA ALA A 12 6.97 0.47 -11.45
C ALA A 12 6.82 1.26 -12.76
N VAL A 13 6.02 0.76 -13.70
CA VAL A 13 5.68 1.46 -14.96
C VAL A 13 4.95 2.79 -14.71
N LEU A 14 4.23 2.90 -13.58
CA LEU A 14 3.53 4.12 -13.16
C LEU A 14 4.45 5.15 -12.50
N GLY A 15 5.77 4.93 -12.49
CA GLY A 15 6.74 5.81 -11.85
C GLY A 15 6.72 5.74 -10.32
N GLY A 16 6.01 4.77 -9.74
CA GLY A 16 6.12 4.45 -8.33
C GLY A 16 7.40 3.66 -8.08
N HIS A 17 8.22 4.12 -7.14
CA HIS A 17 9.36 3.33 -6.63
C HIS A 17 8.82 2.26 -5.68
N ARG A 18 8.21 1.21 -6.22
CA ARG A 18 7.84 0.02 -5.44
C ARG A 18 9.10 -0.82 -5.25
N PRO A 19 9.46 -1.20 -4.01
CA PRO A 19 10.51 -2.18 -3.77
C PRO A 19 10.27 -3.45 -4.60
N ALA A 20 11.30 -3.96 -5.24
CA ALA A 20 11.24 -5.23 -5.97
C ALA A 20 10.69 -6.35 -5.06
N LEU A 21 9.69 -7.08 -5.54
CA LEU A 21 9.15 -8.25 -4.85
C LEU A 21 10.08 -9.44 -5.13
N LEU A 22 10.77 -9.91 -4.09
CA LEU A 22 11.77 -10.98 -4.17
C LEU A 22 11.14 -12.37 -4.07
N ALA A 23 10.13 -12.54 -3.21
CA ALA A 23 9.42 -13.80 -3.05
C ALA A 23 7.99 -13.63 -2.53
N ILE A 24 7.15 -14.63 -2.80
CA ILE A 24 5.82 -14.80 -2.22
C ILE A 24 5.77 -16.18 -1.57
N HIS A 25 5.28 -16.26 -0.34
CA HIS A 25 5.02 -17.50 0.36
C HIS A 25 3.54 -17.59 0.73
N ASP A 26 2.87 -18.59 0.20
CA ASP A 26 1.48 -18.89 0.51
C ASP A 26 1.42 -20.07 1.50
N THR A 27 0.68 -19.89 2.58
CA THR A 27 0.47 -20.92 3.61
C THR A 27 -1.00 -20.96 3.99
N GLU A 28 -1.55 -22.13 4.28
CA GLU A 28 -2.91 -22.28 4.78
C GLU A 28 -2.90 -22.86 6.19
N ALA A 29 -3.66 -22.26 7.11
CA ALA A 29 -3.87 -22.78 8.45
C ALA A 29 -5.31 -22.51 8.91
N ASP A 30 -5.96 -23.50 9.51
CA ASP A 30 -7.33 -23.41 10.05
C ASP A 30 -8.37 -22.87 9.05
N GLY A 31 -8.24 -23.26 7.78
CA GLY A 31 -9.12 -22.79 6.70
C GLY A 31 -8.88 -21.33 6.28
N THR A 32 -7.84 -20.67 6.82
CA THR A 32 -7.40 -19.33 6.45
C THR A 32 -6.16 -19.42 5.57
N ALA A 33 -6.21 -18.79 4.39
CA ALA A 33 -5.04 -18.62 3.54
C ALA A 33 -4.27 -17.35 3.94
N TYR A 34 -2.96 -17.50 4.10
CA TYR A 34 -2.02 -16.44 4.41
C TYR A 34 -1.04 -16.29 3.24
N ARG A 35 -0.77 -15.04 2.86
CA ARG A 35 0.27 -14.69 1.91
C ARG A 35 1.29 -13.80 2.59
N THR A 36 2.55 -14.18 2.47
CA THR A 36 3.70 -13.37 2.91
C THR A 36 4.48 -12.91 1.69
N GLU A 37 4.74 -11.61 1.61
CA GLU A 37 5.54 -10.99 0.54
C GLU A 37 6.90 -10.58 1.09
N LEU A 38 7.98 -11.04 0.45
CA LEU A 38 9.34 -10.60 0.73
C LEU A 38 9.74 -9.56 -0.31
N SER A 39 9.90 -8.32 0.13
CA SER A 39 10.34 -7.20 -0.72
C SER A 39 11.83 -6.90 -0.52
N GLU A 40 12.46 -6.26 -1.50
CA GLU A 40 13.82 -5.77 -1.37
C GLU A 40 13.96 -4.78 -0.20
N ARG A 41 15.13 -4.80 0.41
CA ARG A 41 15.50 -3.83 1.44
C ARG A 41 15.95 -2.56 0.75
N LEU A 42 15.26 -1.46 1.02
CA LEU A 42 15.64 -0.14 0.56
C LEU A 42 16.77 0.42 1.44
N ASP A 43 17.88 0.81 0.81
CA ASP A 43 19.00 1.50 1.47
C ASP A 43 18.88 3.03 1.42
N GLN A 44 17.80 3.55 0.82
CA GLN A 44 17.52 4.97 0.76
C GLN A 44 17.22 5.52 2.17
N PRO A 45 17.61 6.78 2.47
CA PRO A 45 17.32 7.40 3.75
C PRO A 45 15.82 7.43 4.01
N VAL A 46 15.43 6.98 5.21
CA VAL A 46 14.04 7.04 5.64
C VAL A 46 13.67 8.47 6.03
N ILE A 47 12.46 8.89 5.69
CA ILE A 47 11.91 10.20 6.04
C ILE A 47 11.69 10.32 7.57
N SER A 48 11.49 9.20 8.26
CA SER A 48 11.46 9.10 9.72
C SER A 48 11.98 7.74 10.17
N THR A 49 12.75 7.73 11.26
CA THR A 49 13.18 6.49 11.95
C THR A 49 12.18 6.04 13.02
N ASP A 50 11.24 6.91 13.42
CA ASP A 50 10.12 6.57 14.30
C ASP A 50 8.86 6.28 13.44
N PRO A 51 8.15 5.15 13.65
CA PRO A 51 6.88 4.87 12.97
C PRO A 51 5.78 5.92 13.27
N ILE A 52 5.91 6.68 14.36
CA ILE A 52 5.04 7.80 14.68
C ILE A 52 5.70 9.09 14.19
N LEU A 53 5.07 9.78 13.23
CA LEU A 53 5.52 11.10 12.78
C LEU A 53 5.23 12.16 13.86
N ARG A 54 6.14 12.28 14.84
CA ARG A 54 6.04 13.25 15.94
C ARG A 54 6.42 14.66 15.49
N HIS A 55 7.22 14.77 14.44
CA HIS A 55 7.70 16.02 13.89
C HIS A 55 7.40 16.04 12.39
N GLN A 56 7.19 17.24 11.87
CA GLN A 56 7.05 17.42 10.43
C GLN A 56 8.36 17.00 9.75
N PRO A 57 8.34 16.03 8.84
CA PRO A 57 9.56 15.62 8.15
C PRO A 57 10.03 16.70 7.19
N GLU A 58 11.34 16.87 7.09
CA GLU A 58 11.95 17.68 6.05
C GLU A 58 11.89 16.92 4.73
N LEU A 59 11.14 17.48 3.77
CA LEU A 59 10.97 16.89 2.45
C LEU A 59 11.79 17.68 1.44
N PRO A 60 12.51 17.00 0.51
CA PRO A 60 13.20 17.68 -0.56
C PRO A 60 12.25 18.50 -1.44
N ASP A 61 12.76 19.59 -2.00
CA ASP A 61 12.05 20.35 -3.02
C ASP A 61 11.68 19.42 -4.18
N GLY A 62 10.40 19.43 -4.58
CA GLY A 62 9.87 18.56 -5.63
C GLY A 62 9.24 17.25 -5.14
N TRP A 63 9.28 16.94 -3.84
CA TRP A 63 8.65 15.73 -3.30
C TRP A 63 7.14 15.67 -3.57
N TRP A 64 6.41 16.76 -3.30
CA TRP A 64 4.96 16.85 -3.57
C TRP A 64 4.61 16.74 -5.05
N PRO A 65 5.24 17.53 -5.97
CA PRO A 65 5.03 17.35 -7.40
C PRO A 65 5.32 15.93 -7.91
N ALA A 66 6.36 15.27 -7.37
CA ALA A 66 6.68 13.89 -7.75
C ALA A 66 5.58 12.90 -7.30
N LEU A 67 5.03 13.08 -6.09
CA LEU A 67 3.91 12.28 -5.60
C LEU A 67 2.65 12.50 -6.43
N GLU A 68 2.30 13.76 -6.72
CA GLU A 68 1.15 14.12 -7.54
C GLU A 68 1.26 13.48 -8.93
N GLY A 69 2.40 13.61 -9.61
CA GLY A 69 2.62 13.00 -10.92
C GLY A 69 2.59 11.46 -10.92
N ALA A 70 2.98 10.82 -9.81
CA ALA A 70 2.82 9.37 -9.65
C ALA A 70 1.35 8.99 -9.45
N LEU A 71 0.60 9.75 -8.65
CA LEU A 71 -0.83 9.51 -8.41
C LEU A 71 -1.66 9.71 -9.68
N GLU A 72 -1.35 10.72 -10.50
CA GLU A 72 -1.99 10.93 -11.80
C GLU A 72 -1.83 9.72 -12.73
N LYS A 73 -0.64 9.11 -12.76
CA LYS A 73 -0.41 7.89 -13.55
C LYS A 73 -1.23 6.73 -13.01
N VAL A 74 -1.28 6.57 -11.69
CA VAL A 74 -2.07 5.51 -11.04
C VAL A 74 -3.56 5.67 -11.30
N THR A 75 -4.10 6.89 -11.24
CA THR A 75 -5.53 7.13 -11.49
C THR A 75 -5.90 6.98 -12.97
N ALA A 76 -4.96 7.22 -13.88
CA ALA A 76 -5.14 6.99 -15.30
C ALA A 76 -5.02 5.52 -15.71
N ALA A 77 -4.45 4.66 -14.86
CA ALA A 77 -4.27 3.25 -15.16
C ALA A 77 -5.62 2.51 -15.19
N THR A 78 -5.99 1.96 -16.34
CA THR A 78 -7.14 1.07 -16.45
C THR A 78 -6.88 -0.19 -15.64
N THR A 79 -7.75 -0.48 -14.68
CA THR A 79 -7.69 -1.72 -13.91
C THR A 79 -9.02 -2.44 -14.02
N ASP A 80 -9.00 -3.77 -14.14
CA ASP A 80 -10.20 -4.60 -14.11
C ASP A 80 -10.76 -4.78 -12.67
N ARG A 81 -10.25 -4.00 -11.71
CA ARG A 81 -10.67 -4.04 -10.32
C ARG A 81 -12.07 -3.43 -10.19
N VAL A 82 -13.03 -4.25 -9.81
CA VAL A 82 -14.35 -3.78 -9.39
C VAL A 82 -14.19 -3.12 -8.03
N ALA A 83 -14.29 -1.79 -7.99
CA ALA A 83 -14.27 -1.05 -6.75
C ALA A 83 -15.63 -1.21 -6.04
N ASP A 84 -15.73 -2.19 -5.13
CA ASP A 84 -16.80 -2.19 -4.10
C ASP A 84 -16.45 -1.16 -3.02
N ARG A 85 -16.36 0.10 -3.46
CA ARG A 85 -15.74 1.21 -2.72
C ARG A 85 -16.51 1.54 -1.46
N GLN A 86 -17.83 1.36 -1.48
CA GLN A 86 -18.69 1.70 -0.36
C GLN A 86 -18.58 0.67 0.77
N ALA A 87 -18.70 -0.63 0.46
CA ALA A 87 -18.58 -1.68 1.48
C ALA A 87 -17.18 -1.71 2.13
N TYR A 88 -16.12 -1.41 1.35
CA TYR A 88 -14.77 -1.26 1.87
C TYR A 88 -14.62 -0.04 2.79
N ILE A 89 -15.11 1.14 2.38
CA ILE A 89 -15.06 2.35 3.22
C ILE A 89 -15.85 2.12 4.51
N ASP A 90 -17.05 1.56 4.42
CA ASP A 90 -17.91 1.30 5.57
C ASP A 90 -17.19 0.38 6.57
N ARG A 91 -16.58 -0.72 6.10
CA ARG A 91 -15.83 -1.65 6.96
C ARG A 91 -14.55 -1.03 7.56
N ALA A 92 -13.78 -0.29 6.78
CA ALA A 92 -12.53 0.33 7.23
C ALA A 92 -12.78 1.43 8.26
N VAL A 93 -13.84 2.22 8.07
CA VAL A 93 -14.26 3.28 9.00
C VAL A 93 -14.87 2.69 10.26
N SER A 94 -15.72 1.66 10.18
CA SER A 94 -16.29 1.00 11.37
C SER A 94 -15.21 0.44 12.30
N THR A 95 -14.12 -0.09 11.75
CA THR A 95 -13.01 -0.64 12.56
C THR A 95 -12.22 0.46 13.28
N TRP A 96 -12.14 1.66 12.70
CA TRP A 96 -11.45 2.81 13.30
C TRP A 96 -12.27 3.47 14.42
N ILE A 97 -13.58 3.63 14.20
CA ILE A 97 -14.50 4.22 15.19
C ILE A 97 -14.61 3.32 16.43
N HIS A 98 -14.66 2.00 16.26
CA HIS A 98 -14.81 1.08 17.40
C HIS A 98 -13.58 1.05 18.33
N ARG A 99 -12.40 1.45 17.86
CA ARG A 99 -11.17 1.55 18.69
C ARG A 99 -11.14 2.81 19.56
N LEU A 100 -11.94 3.84 19.26
CA LEU A 100 -12.00 5.07 20.05
C LEU A 100 -13.03 4.99 21.19
N ASP A 101 -14.00 4.06 21.15
CA ASP A 101 -14.99 3.86 22.23
C ASP A 101 -14.48 2.94 23.37
N VAL A 102 -13.35 2.26 23.20
CA VAL A 102 -12.77 1.36 24.24
C VAL A 102 -11.79 2.09 25.17
N CYS A 103 -11.53 3.38 24.92
CA CYS A 103 -10.70 4.24 25.79
C CYS A 103 -11.48 5.42 26.42
N GLY A 104 -12.81 5.31 26.49
CA GLY A 104 -13.67 6.22 27.27
C GLY A 104 -13.98 5.65 28.65
#